data_AF-A0A3N5PIW3-F1
#
_entry.id   AF-A0A3N5PIW3-F1
#
_cell.length_a   1.000
_cell.length_b   1.000
_cell.length_c   1.000
_cell.angle_alpha   90.00
_cell.angle_beta   90.00
_cell.angle_gamma   90.00
#
_symmetry.space_group_name_H-M   'P 1'
#
loop_
_entity.id
_entity.type
_entity.pdbx_description
1 polymer ?
#
loop_
_entity_poly.entity_id
_entity_poly.type
_entity_poly.pdbx_seq_one_letter_code
_entity_poly.pdbx_strand_id
1 'polypeptide(L)'
;MTCGPACLHGVYRHYADDVPLERVVADIQTLDRGGTLDVFLANHALQRGYRATILTYNLDLFDPTWFSLPNEAIRERLFSQAQVKPWTRLQAATRGYDEFLRLGGKLMLLDLEPKLLRRYLDRGPVIA
;
A
#
# COMPACT_ATOMS: atom_id res chain seq x y z
N MET A 1 2.97 10.96 15.02
CA MET A 1 2.95 9.49 14.85
C MET A 1 3.58 9.20 13.49
N THR A 2 4.78 8.60 13.47
CA THR A 2 5.69 8.57 12.31
C THR A 2 6.19 7.17 11.94
N CYS A 3 5.64 6.09 12.52
CA CYS A 3 6.16 4.74 12.35
C CYS A 3 6.20 4.27 10.88
N GLY A 4 5.10 4.40 10.13
CA GLY A 4 5.04 4.02 8.71
C GLY A 4 6.06 4.77 7.85
N PRO A 5 6.03 6.12 7.84
CA PRO A 5 7.03 6.92 7.12
C PRO A 5 8.47 6.63 7.55
N ALA A 6 8.74 6.38 8.84
CA ALA A 6 10.07 6.05 9.33
C ALA A 6 10.56 4.68 8.82
N CYS A 7 9.71 3.65 8.82
CA CYS A 7 10.03 2.34 8.24
C CYS A 7 10.32 2.47 6.74
N LEU A 8 9.48 3.20 6.00
CA LEU A 8 9.68 3.42 4.57
C LEU A 8 11.00 4.18 4.28
N HIS A 9 11.30 5.20 5.07
CA HIS A 9 12.59 5.90 5.00
C HIS A 9 13.77 4.96 5.28
N GLY A 10 13.64 3.99 6.18
CA GLY A 10 14.63 2.92 6.39
C GLY A 10 14.89 2.10 5.12
N VAL A 11 13.83 1.77 4.37
CA VAL A 11 13.95 1.10 3.06
C VAL A 11 14.70 1.98 2.06
N TYR A 12 14.38 3.27 1.96
CA TYR A 12 15.09 4.20 1.07
C TYR A 12 16.58 4.28 1.38
N ARG A 13 16.92 4.45 2.66
CA ARG A 13 18.32 4.45 3.11
C ARG A 13 19.06 3.17 2.77
N HIS A 14 18.43 2.01 2.90
CA HIS A 14 19.07 0.73 2.56
C HIS A 14 19.46 0.67 1.07
N TYR A 15 18.63 1.23 0.19
CA TYR A 15 18.88 1.29 -1.25
C TYR A 15 19.65 2.55 -1.68
N ALA A 16 20.27 3.27 -0.73
CA ALA A 16 21.00 4.52 -0.95
C ALA A 16 20.16 5.61 -1.67
N ASP A 17 18.84 5.59 -1.48
CA ASP A 17 17.94 6.65 -1.91
C ASP A 17 17.85 7.72 -0.81
N ASP A 18 18.54 8.84 -1.01
CA ASP A 18 18.70 9.88 -0.02
C ASP A 18 17.50 10.85 -0.03
N VAL A 19 16.68 10.76 1.01
CA VAL A 19 15.54 11.66 1.25
C VAL A 19 15.43 11.93 2.75
N PRO A 20 15.33 13.20 3.20
CA PRO A 20 15.17 13.50 4.62
C PRO A 20 13.92 12.86 5.20
N LEU A 21 13.99 12.34 6.43
CA LEU A 21 12.84 11.73 7.11
C LEU A 21 11.67 12.71 7.21
N GLU A 22 11.95 13.97 7.49
CA GLU A 22 10.97 15.06 7.60
C GLU A 22 10.20 15.22 6.28
N ARG A 23 10.88 15.02 5.15
CA ARG A 23 10.26 15.07 3.83
C ARG A 23 9.33 13.88 3.62
N VAL A 24 9.76 12.67 3.95
CA VAL A 24 8.91 11.46 3.87
C VAL A 24 7.68 11.57 4.77
N VAL A 25 7.85 12.11 5.98
CA VAL A 25 6.74 12.35 6.93
C VAL A 25 5.76 13.40 6.42
N ALA A 26 6.27 14.47 5.78
CA ALA A 26 5.44 15.54 5.24
C ALA A 26 4.67 15.13 3.97
N ASP A 27 5.27 14.30 3.13
CA ASP A 27 4.69 13.90 1.84
C ASP A 27 3.61 12.81 1.98
N ILE A 28 3.63 12.04 3.08
CA ILE A 28 2.71 10.91 3.27
C ILE A 28 1.50 11.31 4.10
N GLN A 29 0.33 11.18 3.48
CA GLN A 29 -0.95 11.48 4.12
C GLN A 29 -1.17 10.64 5.40
N THR A 30 -1.56 11.31 6.48
CA THR A 30 -2.07 10.70 7.71
C THR A 30 -3.60 10.83 7.79
N LEU A 31 -4.24 9.90 8.50
CA LEU A 31 -5.69 9.96 8.75
C LEU A 31 -6.00 10.83 9.98
N ASP A 32 -7.19 11.45 10.00
CA ASP A 32 -7.64 12.39 11.05
C ASP A 32 -7.59 11.83 12.49
N ARG A 33 -7.76 10.51 12.65
CA ARG A 33 -7.68 9.80 13.94
C ARG A 33 -6.32 9.13 14.19
N GLY A 34 -5.32 9.49 13.40
CA GLY A 34 -3.99 8.90 13.42
C GLY A 34 -3.85 7.67 12.51
N GLY A 35 -2.59 7.32 12.25
CA GLY A 35 -2.18 6.24 11.37
C GLY A 35 -1.99 6.67 9.91
N THR A 36 -1.28 5.83 9.18
CA THR A 36 -1.04 5.95 7.74
C THR A 36 -1.61 4.69 7.10
N LEU A 37 -2.36 4.83 6.01
CA LEU A 37 -2.75 3.67 5.22
C LEU A 37 -1.52 3.13 4.49
N ASP A 38 -1.35 1.82 4.50
CA ASP A 38 -0.29 1.10 3.78
C ASP A 38 -0.15 1.55 2.33
N VAL A 39 -1.27 1.81 1.66
CA VAL A 39 -1.30 2.26 0.27
C VAL A 39 -0.65 3.62 0.05
N PHE A 40 -0.66 4.54 1.02
CA PHE A 40 0.02 5.83 0.89
C PHE A 40 1.54 5.68 0.95
N LEU A 41 2.04 4.75 1.78
CA LEU A 41 3.45 4.38 1.78
C LEU A 41 3.84 3.76 0.44
N ALA A 42 2.99 2.88 -0.10
CA ALA A 42 3.23 2.22 -1.37
C ALA A 42 3.23 3.20 -2.56
N ASN A 43 2.32 4.17 -2.58
CA ASN A 43 2.29 5.23 -3.61
C ASN A 43 3.57 6.05 -3.58
N HIS A 44 4.01 6.48 -2.39
CA HIS A 44 5.27 7.21 -2.26
C HIS A 44 6.47 6.39 -2.77
N ALA A 45 6.51 5.09 -2.50
CA ALA A 45 7.54 4.20 -3.07
C ALA A 45 7.44 4.08 -4.60
N LEU A 46 6.24 3.86 -5.15
CA LEU A 46 6.04 3.75 -6.60
C LEU A 46 6.44 5.04 -7.34
N GLN A 47 6.08 6.21 -6.80
CA GLN A 47 6.45 7.51 -7.36
C GLN A 47 7.98 7.73 -7.39
N ARG A 48 8.72 7.04 -6.53
CA ARG A 48 10.20 7.04 -6.49
C ARG A 48 10.83 5.94 -7.35
N GLY A 49 10.04 5.20 -8.13
CA GLY A 49 10.53 4.16 -9.03
C GLY A 49 10.71 2.78 -8.39
N TYR A 50 10.29 2.59 -7.14
CA TYR A 50 10.25 1.27 -6.53
C TYR A 50 9.13 0.42 -7.13
N ARG A 51 9.24 -0.90 -6.99
CA ARG A 51 8.12 -1.82 -7.22
C ARG A 51 7.45 -2.11 -5.88
N ALA A 52 6.14 -1.90 -5.80
CA ALA A 52 5.38 -2.16 -4.59
C ALA A 52 4.29 -3.23 -4.83
N THR A 53 4.24 -4.20 -3.92
CA THR A 53 3.18 -5.21 -3.85
C THR A 53 2.58 -5.16 -2.46
N ILE A 54 1.26 -5.02 -2.36
CA ILE A 54 0.52 -5.11 -1.11
C ILE A 54 -0.13 -6.50 -1.04
N LEU A 55 0.28 -7.28 -0.04
CA LEU A 55 -0.43 -8.49 0.36
C LEU A 55 -1.45 -8.07 1.43
N THR A 56 -2.74 -8.13 1.11
CA THR A 56 -3.79 -7.64 2.00
C THR A 56 -4.85 -8.70 2.28
N TYR A 57 -5.40 -8.64 3.48
CA TYR A 57 -6.53 -9.43 3.95
C TYR A 57 -7.69 -8.52 4.36
N ASN A 58 -7.70 -7.27 3.88
CA ASN A 58 -8.74 -6.30 4.17
C ASN A 58 -10.01 -6.61 3.34
N LEU A 59 -10.80 -7.56 3.83
CA LEU A 59 -12.02 -8.01 3.18
C LEU A 59 -13.18 -6.99 3.27
N ASP A 60 -13.05 -5.97 4.13
CA ASP A 60 -14.01 -4.86 4.17
C ASP A 60 -13.88 -3.94 2.94
N LEU A 61 -12.68 -3.90 2.35
CA LEU A 61 -12.35 -3.07 1.19
C LEU A 61 -12.34 -3.87 -0.11
N PHE A 62 -11.85 -5.12 -0.08
CA PHE A 62 -11.65 -5.97 -1.24
C PHE A 62 -12.41 -7.28 -1.12
N ASP A 63 -13.26 -7.57 -2.09
CA ASP A 63 -13.81 -8.92 -2.22
C ASP A 63 -12.75 -9.86 -2.83
N PRO A 64 -12.62 -11.12 -2.33
CA PRO A 64 -11.61 -12.07 -2.79
C PRO A 64 -11.59 -12.34 -4.31
N THR A 65 -12.72 -12.14 -5.00
CA THR A 65 -12.79 -12.32 -6.46
C THR A 65 -12.07 -11.22 -7.23
N TRP A 66 -11.64 -10.14 -6.58
CA TRP A 66 -11.03 -8.99 -7.26
C TRP A 66 -9.55 -9.23 -7.58
N PHE A 67 -8.86 -10.12 -6.84
CA PHE A 67 -7.40 -10.29 -6.93
C PHE A 67 -6.93 -11.01 -8.22
N SER A 68 -7.86 -11.54 -9.02
CA SER A 68 -7.57 -12.11 -10.35
C SER A 68 -7.84 -11.12 -11.50
N LEU A 69 -8.36 -9.93 -11.19
CA LEU A 69 -8.75 -8.94 -12.18
C LEU A 69 -7.60 -8.01 -12.58
N PRO A 70 -7.64 -7.42 -13.78
CA PRO A 70 -6.73 -6.34 -14.14
C PRO A 70 -6.96 -5.12 -13.24
N ASN A 71 -5.91 -4.30 -13.08
CA ASN A 71 -5.92 -3.11 -12.22
C ASN A 71 -7.10 -2.18 -12.53
N GLU A 72 -7.41 -1.98 -13.81
CA GLU A 72 -8.52 -1.13 -14.27
C GLU A 72 -9.87 -1.59 -13.71
N ALA A 73 -10.14 -2.89 -13.75
CA ALA A 73 -11.39 -3.45 -13.23
C ALA A 73 -11.48 -3.34 -11.70
N ILE A 74 -10.35 -3.49 -10.98
CA ILE A 74 -10.33 -3.27 -9.52
C ILE A 74 -10.64 -1.80 -9.20
N ARG A 75 -10.06 -0.85 -9.97
CA ARG A 75 -10.29 0.59 -9.80
C ARG A 75 -11.76 0.96 -10.01
N GLU A 76 -12.40 0.44 -11.05
CA GLU A 76 -13.83 0.64 -11.31
C GLU A 76 -14.70 0.16 -10.14
N ARG A 77 -14.37 -1.00 -9.56
CA ARG A 77 -15.09 -1.56 -8.41
C ARG A 77 -14.87 -0.74 -7.14
N LEU A 78 -13.65 -0.27 -6.89
CA LEU A 78 -13.34 0.64 -5.77
C LEU A 78 -14.14 1.94 -5.86
N PHE A 79 -14.24 2.54 -7.05
CA PHE A 79 -15.02 3.75 -7.27
C PHE A 79 -16.52 3.50 -7.06
N SER A 80 -17.05 2.42 -7.63
CA SER A 80 -18.46 2.03 -7.48
C SER A 80 -18.82 1.78 -6.02
N GLN A 81 -17.95 1.10 -5.27
CA GLN A 81 -18.12 0.89 -3.84
C GLN A 81 -18.15 2.20 -3.05
N ALA A 82 -17.27 3.15 -3.39
CA ALA A 82 -17.20 4.44 -2.71
C ALA A 82 -18.43 5.33 -2.95
N GLN A 83 -19.17 5.15 -4.04
CA GLN A 83 -20.43 5.88 -4.26
C GLN A 83 -21.52 5.47 -3.26
N VAL A 84 -21.49 4.23 -2.78
CA VAL A 84 -22.55 3.67 -1.91
C VAL A 84 -22.13 3.66 -0.43
N LYS A 85 -20.83 3.56 -0.15
CA LYS A 85 -20.30 3.51 1.23
C LYS A 85 -19.69 4.86 1.64
N PRO A 86 -20.42 5.73 2.37
CA PRO A 86 -19.97 7.10 2.68
C PRO A 86 -18.93 7.17 3.83
N TRP A 87 -18.22 6.09 4.12
CA TRP A 87 -17.28 6.05 5.25
C TRP A 87 -15.98 6.78 4.90
N THR A 88 -15.61 7.81 5.67
CA THR A 88 -14.44 8.65 5.39
C THR A 88 -13.14 7.86 5.18
N ARG A 89 -12.92 6.80 5.97
CA ARG A 89 -11.74 5.93 5.84
C ARG A 89 -11.75 5.13 4.53
N LEU A 90 -12.92 4.64 4.10
CA LEU A 90 -13.07 3.94 2.83
C LEU A 90 -12.83 4.90 1.67
N GLN A 91 -13.33 6.13 1.74
CA GLN A 91 -13.09 7.15 0.73
C GLN A 91 -11.59 7.47 0.57
N ALA A 92 -10.88 7.60 1.69
CA ALA A 92 -9.42 7.80 1.68
C ALA A 92 -8.70 6.58 1.09
N ALA A 93 -9.08 5.36 1.50
CA ALA A 93 -8.50 4.13 0.98
C ALA A 93 -8.75 3.98 -0.53
N THR A 94 -9.98 4.21 -1.01
CA THR A 94 -10.33 4.17 -2.44
C THR A 94 -9.43 5.09 -3.26
N ARG A 95 -9.22 6.34 -2.82
CA ARG A 95 -8.31 7.27 -3.52
C ARG A 95 -6.87 6.77 -3.54
N GLY A 96 -6.37 6.27 -2.40
CA GLY A 96 -5.02 5.72 -2.31
C GLY A 96 -4.81 4.52 -3.22
N TYR A 97 -5.75 3.56 -3.21
CA TYR A 97 -5.67 2.35 -4.03
C TYR A 97 -5.92 2.61 -5.52
N ASP A 98 -6.75 3.59 -5.89
CA ASP A 98 -6.87 4.03 -7.28
C ASP A 98 -5.54 4.50 -7.84
N GLU A 99 -4.83 5.37 -7.09
CA GLU A 99 -3.50 5.83 -7.46
C GLU A 99 -2.48 4.68 -7.51
N PHE A 100 -2.46 3.82 -6.49
CA PHE A 100 -1.56 2.66 -6.42
C PHE A 100 -1.66 1.78 -7.67
N LEU A 101 -2.89 1.44 -8.05
CA LEU A 101 -3.16 0.59 -9.20
C LEU A 101 -2.81 1.30 -10.52
N ARG A 102 -3.04 2.63 -10.62
CA ARG A 102 -2.62 3.45 -11.77
C ARG A 102 -1.11 3.53 -11.92
N LEU A 103 -0.38 3.56 -10.80
CA LEU A 103 1.09 3.56 -10.77
C LEU A 103 1.70 2.17 -11.00
N GLY A 104 0.89 1.14 -11.27
CA GLY A 104 1.35 -0.22 -11.53
C GLY A 104 1.65 -1.05 -10.27
N GLY A 105 1.17 -0.59 -9.12
CA GLY A 105 1.19 -1.36 -7.89
C GLY A 105 0.43 -2.69 -8.03
N LYS A 106 0.90 -3.71 -7.32
CA LYS A 106 0.31 -5.05 -7.35
C LYS A 106 -0.43 -5.36 -6.07
N LEU A 107 -1.68 -5.80 -6.18
CA LEU A 107 -2.48 -6.25 -5.06
C LEU A 107 -2.56 -7.78 -5.06
N MET A 108 -2.33 -8.41 -3.91
CA MET A 108 -2.36 -9.87 -3.79
C MET A 108 -3.08 -10.31 -2.51
N LEU A 109 -3.81 -11.42 -2.62
CA LEU A 109 -4.32 -12.21 -1.51
C LEU A 109 -3.74 -13.61 -1.67
N LEU A 110 -2.92 -14.02 -0.71
CA LEU A 110 -2.29 -15.35 -0.67
C LEU A 110 -2.62 -15.98 0.68
N ASP A 111 -2.60 -17.31 0.77
CA ASP A 111 -2.79 -17.96 2.07
C ASP A 111 -1.61 -17.66 3.01
N LEU A 112 -1.94 -17.23 4.24
CA LEU A 112 -0.95 -16.87 5.24
C LEU A 112 -0.35 -18.12 5.89
N GLU A 113 0.55 -18.76 5.16
CA GLU A 113 1.24 -19.96 5.63
C GLU A 113 2.70 -19.67 6.02
N PRO A 114 3.31 -20.48 6.90
CA PRO A 114 4.74 -20.37 7.19
C PRO A 114 5.64 -20.40 5.94
N LYS A 115 5.22 -21.12 4.90
CA LYS A 115 5.92 -21.19 3.61
C LYS A 115 5.95 -19.84 2.90
N LEU A 116 4.89 -19.03 3.01
CA LEU A 116 4.83 -17.69 2.42
C LEU A 116 5.88 -16.77 3.07
N LEU A 117 5.97 -16.79 4.39
CA LEU A 117 6.95 -15.98 5.13
C LEU A 117 8.38 -16.40 4.77
N ARG A 118 8.69 -17.69 4.81
CA ARG A 118 10.00 -18.24 4.39
C ARG A 118 10.37 -17.80 2.98
N ARG A 119 9.44 -17.92 2.02
CA ARG A 119 9.66 -17.51 0.63
C ARG A 119 10.13 -16.05 0.50
N TYR A 120 9.65 -15.12 1.34
CA TYR A 120 10.10 -13.73 1.29
C TYR A 120 11.38 -13.49 2.09
N LEU A 121 11.56 -14.16 3.23
CA LEU A 121 12.80 -14.10 4.02
C LEU A 121 14.00 -14.65 3.25
N ASP A 122 13.81 -15.71 2.45
CA ASP A 122 14.87 -16.35 1.67
C ASP A 122 15.29 -15.53 0.42
N ARG A 123 14.48 -14.55 0.00
CA ARG A 123 14.72 -13.76 -1.22
C ARG A 123 15.68 -12.60 -1.06
N GLY A 124 15.99 -12.22 0.16
CA GLY A 124 16.83 -11.07 0.45
C GLY A 124 16.52 -10.42 1.78
N PRO A 125 17.18 -9.29 2.09
CA PRO A 125 17.00 -8.62 3.37
C PRO A 125 15.56 -8.15 3.54
N VAL A 126 14.95 -8.56 4.66
CA VAL A 126 13.70 -7.97 5.14
C VAL A 126 14.07 -6.75 5.96
N ILE A 127 13.71 -5.58 5.44
CA ILE A 127 13.96 -4.28 6.06
C ILE A 127 12.64 -3.88 6.71
N ALA A 128 12.61 -3.92 8.04
CA ALA A 128 11.46 -3.53 8.87
C ALA A 128 11.72 -2.19 9.55
#